data_AF-A0A137RJ25-F1
#
_entry.id   AF-A0A137RJ25-F1
#
_cell.length_a   1.000
_cell.length_b   1.000
_cell.length_c   1.000
_cell.angle_alpha   90.00
_cell.angle_beta   90.00
_cell.angle_gamma   90.00
#
_symmetry.space_group_name_H-M   'P 1'
#
loop_
_entity.id
_entity.type
_entity.pdbx_description
1 polymer ?
#
loop_
_entity_poly.entity_id
_entity_poly.type
_entity_poly.pdbx_seq_one_letter_code
_entity_poly.pdbx_strand_id
1 'polypeptide(L)' 'MTLKKTLLAGLFFLGTILYAQKPTEVPKPSEEPIDLSNPADVIIYIVLPLCAIVLFFIWRGKLKNQKK' A
#
# COMPACT_ATOMS: atom_id res chain seq x y z
N MET A 1 -5.66 -27.27 -26.92
CA MET A 1 -6.47 -26.35 -26.08
C MET A 1 -5.63 -25.59 -25.04
N THR A 2 -4.42 -26.05 -24.71
CA THR A 2 -3.50 -25.44 -23.72
C THR A 2 -2.67 -24.29 -24.29
N LEU A 3 -2.16 -24.39 -25.53
CA LEU A 3 -1.27 -23.39 -26.13
C LEU A 3 -1.85 -21.96 -26.22
N LYS A 4 -3.14 -21.85 -26.59
CA LYS A 4 -3.84 -20.55 -26.65
C LYS A 4 -3.98 -19.90 -25.27
N LYS A 5 -4.15 -20.71 -24.22
CA LYS A 5 -4.27 -20.24 -22.83
C LYS A 5 -2.93 -19.75 -22.29
N THR A 6 -1.83 -20.42 -22.63
CA THR A 6 -0.48 -19.98 -22.27
C THR A 6 -0.10 -18.68 -22.99
N LEU A 7 -0.49 -18.53 -24.26
CA LEU A 7 -0.29 -17.29 -25.02
C LEU A 7 -1.09 -16.12 -24.41
N LEU A 8 -2.34 -16.38 -24.01
CA LEU A 8 -3.19 -15.37 -23.36
C LEU A 8 -2.62 -14.92 -22.00
N ALA A 9 -2.10 -15.85 -21.21
CA ALA A 9 -1.47 -15.56 -19.93
C ALA A 9 -0.18 -14.73 -20.09
N GLY A 10 0.64 -15.04 -21.11
CA GLY A 10 1.83 -14.25 -21.45
C GLY A 10 1.48 -12.82 -21.88
N LEU A 11 0.41 -12.64 -22.66
CA LEU A 11 -0.09 -11.32 -23.07
C LEU A 11 -0.54 -10.48 -21.86
N PHE A 12 -1.19 -11.12 -20.87
CA PHE A 12 -1.64 -10.46 -19.65
C PHE A 12 -0.46 -10.00 -18.78
N PHE A 13 0.61 -10.79 -18.74
CA PHE A 13 1.84 -10.46 -18.01
C PHE A 13 2.65 -9.34 -18.68
N LEU A 14 2.59 -9.21 -20.01
CA LEU A 14 3.24 -8.12 -20.74
C LEU A 14 2.57 -6.76 -20.46
N GLY A 15 1.26 -6.75 -20.24
CA GLY A 15 0.50 -5.54 -19.93
C GLY A 15 0.93 -4.87 -18.62
N THR A 16 1.32 -5.64 -17.59
CA THR A 16 1.69 -5.07 -16.28
C THR A 16 3.00 -4.27 -16.31
N ILE A 17 3.92 -4.59 -17.23
CA ILE A 17 5.19 -3.86 -17.40
C ILE A 17 4.95 -2.48 -18.03
N LEU A 18 3.92 -2.34 -18.88
CA LEU A 18 3.58 -1.09 -19.56
C LEU A 18 2.90 -0.07 -18.62
N TYR A 19 2.25 -0.53 -17.54
CA TYR A 19 1.62 0.33 -16.53
C TYR A 19 2.61 0.94 -15.52
N ALA A 20 3.91 0.63 -15.61
CA ALA A 20 4.93 1.19 -14.72
C ALA A 20 5.50 2.56 -15.18
N GLN A 21 4.91 3.21 -16.19
CA GLN A 21 5.36 4.55 -16.62
C GLN A 21 4.99 5.62 -15.57
N LYS A 22 6.01 6.22 -14.96
CA LYS A 22 5.86 7.41 -14.11
C LYS A 22 5.56 8.62 -15.01
N PRO A 23 4.43 9.33 -14.84
CA PRO A 23 4.11 10.48 -15.67
C PRO A 23 5.17 11.57 -15.51
N THR A 24 5.60 12.13 -16.65
CA THR A 24 6.73 13.07 -16.73
C THR A 24 6.31 14.53 -16.54
N GLU A 25 5.07 14.86 -16.89
CA GLU A 25 4.58 16.24 -16.98
C GLU A 25 3.91 16.76 -15.69
N VAL A 26 3.64 15.87 -14.72
CA VAL A 26 3.01 16.25 -13.46
C VAL A 26 4.05 16.38 -12.35
N PRO A 27 3.88 17.34 -11.41
CA PRO A 27 4.73 17.43 -10.23
C PRO A 27 4.79 16.08 -9.50
N LYS A 28 6.01 15.58 -9.34
CA LYS A 28 6.26 14.29 -8.70
C LYS A 28 6.40 14.50 -7.20
N PRO A 29 5.94 13.55 -6.37
CA PRO A 29 6.38 13.48 -4.98
C PRO A 29 7.91 13.48 -4.92
N SER A 30 8.47 13.98 -3.81
CA SER A 30 9.91 13.96 -3.57
C SER A 30 10.47 12.55 -3.82
N GLU A 31 11.62 12.47 -4.48
CA GLU A 31 12.38 11.22 -4.60
C GLU A 31 13.31 10.99 -3.40
N GLU A 32 13.31 11.92 -2.45
CA GLU A 32 14.10 11.80 -1.24
C GLU A 32 13.58 10.65 -0.38
N PRO A 33 14.48 9.89 0.28
CA PRO A 33 14.08 8.93 1.28
C PRO A 33 13.28 9.59 2.40
N ILE A 34 12.45 8.80 3.09
CA ILE A 34 11.77 9.24 4.30
C ILE A 34 12.82 9.69 5.33
N ASP A 35 12.70 10.92 5.81
CA ASP A 35 13.62 11.47 6.80
C ASP A 35 13.12 11.16 8.21
N LEU A 36 13.77 10.20 8.88
CA LEU A 36 13.44 9.84 10.26
C LEU A 36 13.83 10.91 11.30
N SER A 37 14.54 11.97 10.88
CA SER A 37 14.82 13.15 11.70
C SER A 37 13.67 14.16 11.63
N ASN A 38 12.83 14.09 10.60
CA ASN A 38 11.67 14.94 10.43
C ASN A 38 10.48 14.39 11.25
N PRO A 39 9.93 15.18 12.20
CA PRO A 39 8.83 14.69 13.04
C PRO A 39 7.57 14.37 12.23
N ALA A 40 7.29 15.06 11.13
CA ALA A 40 6.13 14.79 10.30
C ALA A 40 6.22 13.41 9.63
N ASP A 41 7.39 13.08 9.09
CA ASP A 41 7.66 11.78 8.45
C ASP A 41 7.51 10.64 9.44
N VAL A 42 8.08 10.78 10.64
CA VAL A 42 7.94 9.79 11.72
C VAL A 42 6.47 9.61 12.11
N ILE A 43 5.72 10.70 12.26
CA ILE A 43 4.30 10.64 12.65
C ILE A 43 3.47 9.93 11.58
N ILE A 44 3.63 10.31 10.32
CA ILE A 44 2.80 9.81 9.21
C ILE A 44 3.14 8.34 8.90
N TYR A 45 4.43 8.02 8.80
CA TYR A 45 4.86 6.72 8.30
C TYR A 45 5.05 5.66 9.39
N ILE A 46 5.15 6.05 10.67
CA ILE A 46 5.34 5.10 11.79
C ILE A 46 4.22 5.21 12.82
N VAL A 47 4.00 6.39 13.40
CA VAL A 47 3.08 6.55 14.53
C VAL A 47 1.64 6.26 14.11
N LEU A 48 1.18 6.82 12.99
CA LEU A 48 -0.20 6.67 12.53
C LEU A 48 -0.57 5.20 12.23
N PRO A 49 0.25 4.40 11.53
CA PRO A 49 0.04 2.96 11.39
C PRO A 49 -0.03 2.21 12.74
N LEU A 50 0.87 2.51 13.68
CA LEU A 50 0.86 1.88 14.99
C LEU A 50 -0.40 2.25 15.79
N CYS A 51 -0.83 3.51 15.74
CA CYS A 51 -2.07 3.96 16.34
C CYS A 51 -3.28 3.22 15.75
N ALA A 52 -3.33 3.03 14.42
CA ALA A 52 -4.40 2.28 13.77
C ALA A 52 -4.46 0.82 14.28
N ILE A 53 -3.31 0.17 14.42
CA ILE A 53 -3.21 -1.20 14.97
C ILE A 53 -3.71 -1.25 16.41
N VAL A 54 -3.26 -0.33 17.26
CA VAL A 54 -3.68 -0.25 18.67
C VAL A 54 -5.19 0.00 18.78
N LEU A 55 -5.72 0.96 18.03
CA LEU A 55 -7.14 1.27 18.01
C LEU A 55 -7.96 0.10 17.50
N PHE A 56 -7.47 -0.65 16.51
CA PHE A 56 -8.11 -1.87 16.03
C PHE A 56 -8.27 -2.91 17.15
N PHE A 57 -7.22 -3.17 17.93
CA PHE A 57 -7.29 -4.12 19.04
C PHE A 57 -8.23 -3.65 20.17
N ILE A 58 -8.19 -2.35 20.50
CA ILE A 58 -9.11 -1.76 21.49
C ILE A 58 -10.57 -1.92 21.01
N TRP A 59 -10.85 -1.56 19.76
CA TRP A 59 -12.19 -1.71 19.19
C TRP A 59 -12.65 -3.17 19.17
N ARG A 60 -11.75 -4.10 18.80
CA ARG A 60 -12.03 -5.53 18.81
C ARG A 60 -12.32 -6.07 20.20
N GLY A 61 -11.63 -5.57 21.22
CA GLY A 61 -11.88 -5.90 22.63
C GLY A 61 -13.26 -5.43 23.09
N LYS A 62 -13.65 -4.19 22.74
CA LYS A 62 -14.98 -3.64 23.12
C LYS A 62 -16.14 -4.43 22.52
N LEU A 63 -16.02 -4.89 21.27
CA LEU A 63 -17.04 -5.73 20.61
C LEU A 63 -17.30 -7.07 21.33
N LYS A 64 -16.29 -7.64 21.99
CA LYS A 64 -16.45 -8.87 22.78
C LYS A 64 -17.23 -8.64 24.08
N ASN A 65 -17.05 -7.47 24.70
CA ASN A 65 -17.70 -7.14 25.96
C ASN A 65 -19.16 -6.68 25.82
N GLN A 66 -19.60 -6.33 24.61
CA GLN A 66 -20.99 -5.93 24.30
C GLN A 66 -21.91 -7.12 23.98
N LYS A 67 -21.36 -8.34 23.83
CA LYS A 67 -22.13 -9.57 23.57
C LYS A 67 -22.32 -10.44 24.82
N LYS A 68 -21.88 -9.96 25.98
CA LYS A 68 -21.97 -10.64 27.27
C LYS A 68 -22.89 -9.83 28.17
#